data_AF-A0A2U8FDQ4-F1
#
_entry.id   AF-A0A2U8FDQ4-F1
#
_cell.length_a   1.000
_cell.length_b   1.000
_cell.length_c   1.000
_cell.angle_alpha   90.00
_cell.angle_beta   90.00
_cell.angle_gamma   90.00
#
_symmetry.space_group_name_H-M   'P 1'
#
loop_
_entity.id
_entity.type
_entity.pdbx_description
1 polymer ?
#
loop_
_entity_poly.entity_id
_entity_poly.type
_entity_poly.pdbx_seq_one_letter_code
_entity_poly.pdbx_strand_id
1 'polypeptide(L)' 'MTVLSQETQQILAEDVKVSSLENLTLSIEYILHSKEIEPQRVCFLKVPQSCKKFLYSKDWFWDGEKLLIYQGD' A
#
# COMPACT_ATOMS: atom_id res chain seq x y z
N MET A 1 9.00 0.71 -4.45
CA MET A 1 7.72 -0.01 -4.67
C MET A 1 6.68 0.99 -5.12
N THR A 2 5.64 0.55 -5.84
CA THR A 2 4.54 1.42 -6.32
C THR A 2 3.23 0.99 -5.68
N VAL A 3 2.45 1.96 -5.19
CA VAL A 3 1.08 1.77 -4.69
C VAL A 3 0.10 2.26 -5.75
N LEU A 4 -0.88 1.44 -6.08
CA LEU A 4 -1.91 1.72 -7.07
C LEU A 4 -3.29 1.68 -6.43
N SER A 5 -4.23 2.41 -7.03
CA SER A 5 -5.66 2.19 -6.80
C SER A 5 -6.02 0.83 -7.37
N GLN A 6 -6.65 -0.02 -6.56
CA GLN A 6 -7.06 -1.34 -7.03
C GLN A 6 -8.16 -1.25 -8.10
N GLU A 7 -9.05 -0.27 -7.98
CA GLU A 7 -10.21 -0.10 -8.88
C GLU A 7 -9.81 0.51 -10.22
N THR A 8 -9.02 1.59 -10.19
CA THR A 8 -8.70 2.36 -11.40
C THR A 8 -7.34 2.03 -12.00
N GLN A 9 -6.51 1.26 -11.29
CA GLN A 9 -5.10 0.99 -11.63
C GLN A 9 -4.22 2.26 -11.71
N GLN A 10 -4.72 3.41 -11.24
CA GLN A 10 -3.95 4.65 -11.19
C GLN A 10 -2.84 4.56 -10.15
N ILE A 11 -1.71 5.22 -10.45
CA ILE A 11 -0.58 5.32 -9.54
C ILE A 11 -0.92 6.32 -8.43
N LEU A 12 -0.95 5.83 -7.19
CA LEU A 12 -1.18 6.66 -6.00
C LEU A 12 0.15 7.13 -5.42
N ALA A 13 1.15 6.24 -5.36
CA ALA A 13 2.49 6.57 -4.88
C ALA A 13 3.56 5.74 -5.60
N GLU A 14 4.67 6.39 -5.95
CA GLU A 14 5.86 5.76 -6.53
C GLU A 14 7.03 5.81 -5.56
N ASP A 15 8.05 5.00 -5.86
CA ASP A 15 9.34 4.98 -5.15
C ASP A 15 9.24 4.86 -3.63
N VAL A 16 8.22 4.14 -3.15
CA VAL A 16 8.07 3.82 -1.72
C VAL A 16 9.30 3.02 -1.29
N LYS A 17 10.11 3.64 -0.43
CA LYS A 17 11.32 3.07 0.14
C LYS A 17 10.93 2.11 1.25
N VAL A 18 11.38 0.87 1.15
CA VAL A 18 11.11 -0.16 2.15
C VAL A 18 12.45 -0.64 2.69
N SER A 19 12.73 -0.29 3.95
CA SER A 19 13.97 -0.65 4.63
C SER A 19 13.89 -2.02 5.31
N SER A 20 12.70 -2.41 5.78
CA SER A 20 12.44 -3.69 6.44
C SER A 20 10.95 -4.06 6.34
N LEU A 21 10.62 -5.32 6.60
CA LEU A 21 9.22 -5.77 6.65
C LEU A 21 8.46 -5.13 7.83
N GLU A 22 9.12 -4.92 8.96
CA GLU A 22 8.54 -4.32 10.17
C GLU A 22 8.04 -2.89 9.93
N ASN A 23 8.75 -2.13 9.11
CA ASN A 23 8.41 -0.73 8.80
C ASN A 23 7.67 -0.58 7.46
N LEU A 24 7.25 -1.68 6.84
CA LEU A 24 6.66 -1.66 5.51
C LEU A 24 5.34 -0.88 5.48
N THR A 25 4.42 -1.19 6.39
CA THR A 25 3.11 -0.50 6.45
C THR A 25 3.30 0.97 6.77
N LEU A 26 4.14 1.31 7.76
CA LEU A 26 4.48 2.69 8.11
C LEU A 26 5.04 3.48 6.92
N SER A 27 5.89 2.86 6.09
CA SER A 27 6.45 3.52 4.90
C SER A 27 5.38 3.78 3.82
N ILE A 28 4.41 2.87 3.68
CA ILE A 28 3.26 3.03 2.77
C ILE A 28 2.30 4.11 3.30
N GLU A 29 1.95 4.06 4.58
CA GLU A 29 1.06 5.01 5.23
C GLU A 29 1.63 6.43 5.15
N TYR A 30 2.92 6.59 5.45
CA TYR A 30 3.61 7.87 5.35
C TYR A 30 3.49 8.49 3.95
N ILE A 31 3.74 7.72 2.89
CA ILE A 31 3.71 8.25 1.52
C ILE A 31 2.27 8.56 1.07
N LEU A 32 1.30 7.71 1.41
CA LEU A 32 -0.11 7.92 1.07
C LEU A 32 -0.66 9.16 1.79
N HIS A 33 -0.31 9.32 3.07
CA HIS A 33 -0.66 10.50 3.85
C HIS A 33 0.00 11.76 3.28
N SER A 34 1.29 11.70 2.92
CA SER A 34 2.01 12.87 2.34
C SER A 34 1.44 13.34 1.01
N LYS A 35 0.69 12.49 0.33
CA LYS A 35 0.05 12.75 -0.97
C LYS A 35 -1.44 13.03 -0.85
N GLU A 36 -1.96 13.11 0.38
CA GLU A 36 -3.38 13.38 0.67
C GLU A 36 -4.32 12.42 -0.09
N ILE A 37 -3.93 11.14 -0.18
CA ILE A 37 -4.69 10.13 -0.92
C ILE A 37 -5.99 9.82 -0.17
N GLU A 38 -7.11 9.89 -0.88
CA GLU A 38 -8.43 9.55 -0.33
C GLU A 38 -8.57 8.05 0.01
N PRO A 39 -9.42 7.69 0.99
CA PRO A 39 -9.66 6.30 1.38
C PRO A 39 -10.10 5.43 0.20
N GLN A 40 -9.38 4.34 -0.04
CA GLN A 40 -9.66 3.44 -1.17
C GLN A 40 -8.94 2.09 -1.05
N ARG A 41 -9.35 1.12 -1.87
CA ARG A 41 -8.62 -0.14 -2.03
C ARG A 41 -7.32 0.08 -2.80
N VAL A 42 -6.25 -0.54 -2.33
CA VAL A 42 -4.92 -0.38 -2.93
C VAL A 42 -4.27 -1.71 -3.27
N CYS A 43 -3.43 -1.71 -4.29
CA CYS A 43 -2.57 -2.83 -4.63
C CYS A 43 -1.14 -2.36 -4.92
N PHE A 44 -0.21 -3.32 -5.08
CA PHE A 44 1.22 -3.01 -5.10
C PHE A 44 1.92 -3.59 -6.33
N LEU A 45 2.76 -2.78 -6.97
CA LEU A 45 3.67 -3.18 -8.05
C LEU A 45 5.13 -2.93 -7.68
N LYS A 46 6.04 -3.57 -8.44
CA LYS A 46 7.49 -3.46 -8.25
C LYS A 46 7.88 -3.70 -6.77
N VAL A 47 7.25 -4.70 -6.16
CA VAL A 47 7.41 -5.05 -4.74
C VAL A 47 8.72 -5.81 -4.51
N PRO A 48 9.56 -5.42 -3.53
CA PRO A 48 10.74 -6.18 -3.14
C PRO A 48 10.38 -7.62 -2.76
N GLN A 49 11.24 -8.58 -3.12
CA GLN A 49 10.94 -10.02 -2.95
C GLN A 49 10.61 -10.40 -1.50
N SER A 50 11.28 -9.78 -0.52
CA SER A 50 11.04 -9.97 0.92
C SER A 50 9.64 -9.56 1.38
N CYS A 51 8.99 -8.64 0.66
CA CYS A 51 7.70 -8.04 1.03
C CYS A 51 6.53 -8.67 0.29
N LYS A 52 6.78 -9.34 -0.85
CA LYS A 52 5.72 -9.91 -1.72
C LYS A 52 4.78 -10.84 -0.97
N LYS A 53 5.32 -11.77 -0.16
CA LYS A 53 4.50 -12.73 0.58
C LYS A 53 3.53 -12.03 1.53
N PHE A 54 3.99 -10.99 2.22
CA PHE A 54 3.16 -10.23 3.15
C PHE A 54 2.07 -9.45 2.40
N LEU A 55 2.47 -8.63 1.42
CA LEU A 55 1.55 -7.74 0.71
C LEU A 55 0.56 -8.48 -0.18
N TYR A 56 0.94 -9.58 -0.82
CA TYR A 56 0.06 -10.32 -1.73
C TYR A 56 -0.73 -11.44 -1.04
N SER A 57 -0.57 -11.65 0.27
CA SER A 57 -1.37 -12.63 1.02
C SER A 57 -2.76 -12.12 1.42
N LYS A 58 -3.03 -10.83 1.22
CA LYS A 58 -4.22 -10.12 1.69
C LYS A 58 -4.57 -9.00 0.73
N ASP A 59 -5.84 -8.60 0.72
CA ASP A 59 -6.26 -7.34 0.13
C ASP A 59 -6.07 -6.20 1.14
N TRP A 60 -5.82 -5.00 0.62
CA TRP A 60 -5.50 -3.83 1.44
C TRP A 60 -6.44 -2.67 1.15
N PHE A 61 -6.81 -1.98 2.22
CA PHE A 61 -7.61 -0.78 2.18
C PHE A 61 -6.87 0.34 2.91
N TRP A 62 -6.71 1.47 2.25
CA TRP A 62 -6.26 2.71 2.87
C TRP A 62 -7.48 3.46 3.37
N ASP A 63 -7.56 3.76 4.67
CA ASP A 63 -8.72 4.45 5.27
C ASP A 63 -8.55 5.97 5.41
N GLY A 64 -7.42 6.52 4.93
CA GLY A 64 -7.04 7.92 5.10
C GLY A 64 -6.01 8.16 6.22
N GLU A 65 -5.83 7.20 7.12
CA GLU A 65 -4.87 7.28 8.23
C GLU A 65 -3.98 6.03 8.32
N LYS A 66 -4.55 4.85 8.13
CA LYS A 66 -3.91 3.54 8.29
C LYS A 66 -4.19 2.60 7.14
N LEU A 67 -3.25 1.67 6.94
CA LEU A 67 -3.39 0.59 5.99
C LEU A 67 -4.01 -0.63 6.68
N LEU A 68 -5.26 -0.92 6.33
CA LEU A 68 -6.05 -2.00 6.89
C LEU A 68 -6.08 -3.21 5.97
N ILE A 69 -6.30 -4.38 6.55
CA ILE A 69 -6.60 -5.60 5.79
C ILE A 69 -8.06 -5.50 5.37
N TYR A 70 -8.31 -5.51 4.06
CA TYR A 70 -9.66 -5.55 3.53
C TYR A 70 -10.25 -6.94 3.74
N GLN A 71 -11.26 -7.01 4.60
CA GLN A 71 -12.14 -8.16 4.73
C GLN A 71 -13.37 -7.79 3.91
N GLY A 72 -13.46 -8.27 2.66
CA GLY A 72 -14.68 -8.07 1.88
C GLY A 72 -15.91 -8.63 2.61
N ASP A 73 -17.09 -8.14 2.25
CA ASP A 73 -18.37 -8.78 2.59
C ASP A 73 -18.50 -10.16 1.91
#